data_AF-A0A1Q7CL20-F1
#
_entry.id   AF-A0A1Q7CL20-F1
#
_cell.length_a   1.000
_cell.length_b   1.000
_cell.length_c   1.000
_cell.angle_alpha   90.00
_cell.angle_beta   90.00
_cell.angle_gamma   90.00
#
_symmetry.space_group_name_H-M   'P 1'
#
loop_
_entity.id
_entity.type
_entity.pdbx_description
1 polymer ?
#
loop_
_entity_poly.entity_id
_entity_poly.type
_entity_poly.pdbx_seq_one_letter_code
_entity_poly.pdbx_strand_id
1 'polypeptide(L)'
;MKARRWLVLLIAVLALATASELQAQKIKVIVDQDARGPATTDMQSILIFLQSDKFDVLGITTVSGDQWVKEETLRTLRLVEIAGRTDVPVVAGAEFPLLNSKEETERWESVYGKIRYKGCWSDF
;
A
#
# COMPACT_ATOMS: atom_id res chain seq x y z
N MET A 1 -19.51 49.85 26.03
CA MET A 1 -20.03 48.97 24.94
C MET A 1 -18.99 48.62 23.86
N LYS A 2 -18.19 49.57 23.36
CA LYS A 2 -17.17 49.32 22.31
C LYS A 2 -16.06 48.36 22.76
N ALA A 3 -15.45 48.57 23.93
CA ALA A 3 -14.37 47.71 24.45
C ALA A 3 -14.78 46.23 24.62
N ARG A 4 -16.03 45.97 25.03
CA ARG A 4 -16.58 44.62 25.16
C ARG A 4 -16.78 43.93 23.81
N ARG A 5 -17.10 44.67 22.74
CA ARG A 5 -17.17 44.13 21.36
C ARG A 5 -15.79 43.77 20.83
N TRP A 6 -14.78 44.61 21.08
CA TRP A 6 -13.39 44.32 20.70
C TRP A 6 -12.81 43.11 21.43
N LEU A 7 -13.10 42.97 22.73
CA LEU A 7 -12.67 41.80 23.51
C LEU A 7 -13.31 40.50 23.00
N VAL A 8 -14.61 40.52 22.67
CA VAL A 8 -15.31 39.36 22.11
C VAL A 8 -14.76 38.99 20.72
N LEU A 9 -14.49 39.99 19.87
CA LEU A 9 -13.83 39.77 18.57
C LEU A 9 -12.43 39.17 18.73
N LEU A 10 -11.64 39.67 19.68
CA LEU A 10 -10.30 39.15 19.95
C LEU A 10 -10.35 37.70 20.42
N ILE A 11 -11.27 37.37 21.33
CA ILE A 11 -11.47 36.00 21.82
C ILE A 11 -11.94 35.08 20.69
N ALA A 12 -12.85 35.53 19.81
CA ALA A 12 -13.30 34.75 18.67
C ALA A 12 -12.17 34.48 17.67
N VAL A 13 -11.34 35.48 17.38
CA VAL A 13 -10.16 35.34 16.50
C VAL A 13 -9.14 34.39 17.11
N LEU A 14 -8.86 34.51 18.42
CA LEU A 14 -7.98 33.56 19.12
C LEU A 14 -8.55 32.14 19.10
N ALA A 15 -9.85 31.96 19.33
CA ALA A 15 -10.50 30.65 19.30
C ALA A 15 -10.44 30.01 17.90
N LEU A 16 -10.64 30.82 16.84
CA LEU A 16 -10.51 30.39 15.44
C LEU A 16 -9.06 30.07 15.06
N ALA A 17 -8.08 30.81 15.59
CA ALA A 17 -6.66 30.57 15.37
C ALA A 17 -6.15 29.32 16.12
N THR A 18 -6.80 28.92 17.21
CA THR A 18 -6.49 27.68 17.96
C THR A 18 -7.34 26.48 17.56
N ALA A 19 -8.36 26.67 16.70
CA ALA A 19 -9.25 25.58 16.27
C ALA A 19 -8.61 24.66 15.22
N SER A 20 -7.51 25.08 14.60
CA SER A 20 -6.68 24.22 13.77
C SER A 20 -5.80 23.34 14.65
N GLU A 21 -6.20 22.08 14.81
CA GLU A 21 -5.35 20.87 15.04
C GLU A 21 -6.02 19.76 15.88
N LEU A 22 -7.36 19.68 15.92
CA LEU A 22 -8.00 18.36 16.10
C LEU A 22 -8.05 17.60 14.77
N GLN A 23 -6.90 17.41 14.13
CA GLN A 23 -6.81 16.49 13.00
C GLN A 23 -6.76 15.09 13.59
N ALA A 24 -7.73 14.25 13.20
CA ALA A 24 -7.72 12.84 13.61
C ALA A 24 -6.37 12.25 13.19
N GLN A 25 -5.67 11.62 14.13
CA GLN A 25 -4.38 11.01 13.85
C GLN A 25 -4.53 10.01 12.70
N LYS A 26 -3.71 10.15 11.66
CA LYS A 26 -3.71 9.22 10.52
C LYS A 26 -3.37 7.81 10.99
N ILE A 27 -3.99 6.82 10.37
CA ILE A 27 -3.72 5.42 10.64
C ILE A 27 -2.40 5.06 9.94
N LYS A 28 -1.40 4.66 10.73
CA LYS A 28 -0.11 4.23 10.21
C LYS A 28 -0.20 2.83 9.64
N VAL A 29 0.25 2.63 8.41
CA VAL A 29 0.16 1.35 7.71
C VAL A 29 1.44 1.01 6.96
N ILE A 30 1.79 -0.27 6.93
CA ILE A 30 2.70 -0.87 5.96
C ILE A 30 1.82 -1.72 5.05
N VAL A 31 1.98 -1.55 3.74
CA VAL A 31 1.20 -2.29 2.74
C VAL A 31 2.07 -3.41 2.18
N ASP A 32 1.73 -4.66 2.51
CA ASP A 32 2.37 -5.85 1.92
C ASP A 32 1.47 -6.39 0.81
N GLN A 33 1.99 -6.40 -0.43
CA GLN A 33 1.23 -6.74 -1.64
C GLN A 33 2.12 -7.37 -2.70
N ASP A 34 1.67 -8.45 -3.34
CA ASP A 34 2.35 -9.01 -4.51
C ASP A 34 2.21 -8.10 -5.74
N ALA A 35 1.21 -7.22 -5.83
CA ALA A 35 1.20 -6.09 -6.78
C ALA A 35 1.32 -6.49 -8.27
N ARG A 36 0.73 -7.64 -8.64
CA ARG A 36 0.60 -8.09 -10.03
C ARG A 36 0.17 -6.94 -10.92
N GLY A 37 0.78 -6.75 -12.08
CA GLY A 37 0.48 -5.59 -12.91
C GLY A 37 0.49 -5.83 -14.42
N PRO A 38 0.16 -4.78 -15.20
CA PRO A 38 -0.24 -3.44 -14.76
C PRO A 38 -1.75 -3.30 -14.48
N ALA A 39 -2.10 -2.40 -13.54
CA ALA A 39 -3.48 -1.94 -13.25
C ALA A 39 -4.49 -3.01 -12.78
N THR A 40 -4.02 -4.09 -12.16
CA THR A 40 -4.88 -5.10 -11.53
C THR A 40 -5.47 -4.58 -10.21
N THR A 41 -6.27 -5.42 -9.56
CA THR A 41 -6.77 -5.20 -8.20
C THR A 41 -5.66 -4.94 -7.19
N ASP A 42 -4.49 -5.56 -7.36
CA ASP A 42 -3.42 -5.56 -6.37
C ASP A 42 -2.73 -4.20 -6.36
N MET A 43 -2.44 -3.65 -7.55
CA MET A 43 -1.95 -2.27 -7.69
C MET A 43 -3.00 -1.22 -7.29
N GLN A 44 -4.28 -1.48 -7.55
CA GLN A 44 -5.35 -0.56 -7.13
C GLN A 44 -5.49 -0.50 -5.60
N SER A 45 -5.28 -1.62 -4.91
CA SER A 45 -5.29 -1.66 -3.44
C SER A 45 -4.23 -0.73 -2.84
N ILE A 46 -3.01 -0.73 -3.39
CA ILE A 46 -1.93 0.18 -3.01
C ILE A 46 -2.33 1.64 -3.27
N LEU A 47 -2.88 1.92 -4.46
CA LEU A 47 -3.25 3.28 -4.86
C LEU A 47 -4.29 3.92 -3.92
N ILE A 48 -5.25 3.13 -3.41
CA ILE A 48 -6.25 3.60 -2.44
C ILE A 48 -5.58 4.12 -1.16
N PHE A 49 -4.56 3.42 -0.64
CA PHE A 49 -3.82 3.87 0.53
C PHE A 49 -3.01 5.14 0.24
N LEU A 50 -2.37 5.21 -0.93
CA LEU A 50 -1.56 6.36 -1.33
C LEU A 50 -2.37 7.65 -1.52
N GLN A 51 -3.63 7.53 -1.97
CA GLN A 51 -4.52 8.66 -2.25
C GLN A 51 -5.40 9.07 -1.07
N SER A 52 -5.50 8.25 -0.02
CA SER A 52 -6.34 8.55 1.13
C SER A 52 -5.66 9.50 2.12
N ASP A 53 -6.41 10.49 2.58
CA ASP A 53 -6.01 11.39 3.67
C ASP A 53 -6.04 10.75 5.06
N LYS A 54 -6.67 9.56 5.18
CA LYS A 54 -6.83 8.83 6.45
C LYS A 54 -5.58 8.05 6.86
N PHE A 55 -4.71 7.71 5.90
CA PHE A 55 -3.59 6.81 6.13
C PHE A 55 -2.25 7.54 6.04
N ASP A 56 -1.34 7.13 6.91
CA ASP A 56 0.08 7.45 6.88
C ASP A 56 0.83 6.19 6.44
N VAL A 57 1.08 6.09 5.13
CA VAL A 57 1.72 4.92 4.52
C VAL A 57 3.22 5.00 4.79
N LEU A 58 3.71 4.14 5.68
CA LEU A 58 5.11 4.12 6.11
C LEU A 58 6.03 3.43 5.10
N GLY A 59 5.47 2.57 4.25
CA GLY A 59 6.19 1.81 3.24
C GLY A 59 5.30 0.76 2.58
N ILE A 60 5.77 0.28 1.44
CA ILE A 60 5.18 -0.82 0.68
C ILE A 60 6.21 -1.95 0.59
N THR A 61 5.81 -3.16 0.92
CA THR A 61 6.61 -4.36 0.72
C THR A 61 5.97 -5.21 -0.37
N THR A 62 6.82 -5.80 -1.22
CA THR A 62 6.38 -6.71 -2.28
C THR A 62 6.83 -8.13 -1.99
N VAL A 63 6.08 -9.12 -2.47
CA VAL A 63 6.38 -10.54 -2.30
C VAL A 63 5.94 -11.28 -3.53
N SER A 64 6.64 -12.35 -3.90
CA SER A 64 6.20 -13.22 -4.98
C SER A 64 4.85 -13.85 -4.64
N GLY A 65 3.88 -13.67 -5.53
CA GLY A 65 2.56 -14.26 -5.44
C GLY A 65 2.09 -14.63 -6.82
N ASP A 66 1.23 -13.79 -7.39
CA ASP A 66 0.75 -13.97 -8.74
C ASP A 66 1.84 -13.78 -9.82
N GLN A 67 2.82 -12.89 -9.58
CA GLN A 67 4.01 -12.72 -10.40
C GLN A 67 5.28 -12.77 -9.54
N TRP A 68 6.41 -12.54 -10.19
CA TRP A 68 7.72 -12.53 -9.56
C TRP A 68 8.00 -11.18 -8.89
N VAL A 69 8.53 -11.24 -7.65
CA VAL A 69 8.71 -10.07 -6.78
C VAL A 69 9.54 -8.97 -7.45
N LYS A 70 10.49 -9.32 -8.32
CA LYS A 70 11.35 -8.35 -9.01
C LYS A 70 10.54 -7.45 -9.94
N GLU A 71 9.74 -8.04 -10.81
CA GLU A 71 8.89 -7.32 -11.76
C GLU A 71 7.78 -6.55 -11.04
N GLU A 72 7.22 -7.13 -9.99
CA GLU A 72 6.21 -6.50 -9.14
C GLU A 72 6.78 -5.27 -8.40
N THR A 73 7.97 -5.38 -7.81
CA THR A 73 8.67 -4.25 -7.18
C THR A 73 8.89 -3.10 -8.16
N LEU A 74 9.33 -3.39 -9.38
CA LEU A 74 9.53 -2.36 -10.41
C LEU A 74 8.21 -1.70 -10.83
N ARG A 75 7.11 -2.44 -10.89
CA ARG A 75 5.79 -1.88 -11.18
C ARG A 75 5.27 -1.02 -10.02
N THR A 76 5.51 -1.43 -8.78
CA THR A 76 5.15 -0.65 -7.59
C THR A 76 5.95 0.64 -7.49
N LEU A 77 7.26 0.61 -7.81
CA LEU A 77 8.08 1.82 -7.94
C LEU A 77 7.50 2.78 -8.99
N ARG A 78 7.13 2.26 -10.16
CA ARG A 78 6.46 3.08 -11.19
C ARG A 78 5.10 3.61 -10.74
N LEU A 79 4.34 2.85 -9.95
CA LEU A 79 3.06 3.29 -9.39
C LEU A 79 3.24 4.48 -8.45
N VAL A 80 4.20 4.43 -7.51
CA VAL A 80 4.43 5.55 -6.58
C VAL A 80 4.94 6.79 -7.30
N GLU A 81 5.71 6.64 -8.38
CA GLU A 81 6.10 7.75 -9.26
C GLU A 81 4.87 8.39 -9.93
N ILE A 82 4.00 7.58 -10.55
CA ILE A 82 2.78 8.06 -11.21
C ILE A 82 1.83 8.73 -10.20
N ALA A 83 1.72 8.18 -8.99
CA ALA A 83 0.89 8.72 -7.93
C ALA A 83 1.47 9.97 -7.26
N GLY A 84 2.70 10.38 -7.59
CA GLY A 84 3.37 11.52 -6.95
C GLY A 84 3.73 11.27 -5.48
N ARG A 85 3.96 10.01 -5.10
CA ARG A 85 4.23 9.56 -3.72
C ARG A 85 5.59 8.87 -3.58
N THR A 86 6.61 9.43 -4.22
CA THR A 86 8.00 8.93 -4.13
C THR A 86 8.63 9.06 -2.75
N ASP A 87 7.92 9.70 -1.80
CA ASP A 87 8.24 9.71 -0.37
C ASP A 87 8.02 8.35 0.31
N VAL A 88 7.21 7.47 -0.26
CA VAL A 88 6.90 6.15 0.31
C VAL A 88 7.94 5.12 -0.17
N PRO A 89 8.70 4.47 0.72
CA PRO A 89 9.67 3.46 0.33
C PRO A 89 8.97 2.19 -0.19
N VAL A 90 9.54 1.60 -1.23
CA VAL A 90 9.13 0.29 -1.77
C VAL A 90 10.29 -0.69 -1.56
N VAL A 91 10.04 -1.80 -0.88
CA VAL A 91 11.07 -2.78 -0.49
C VAL A 91 10.69 -4.17 -0.96
N ALA A 92 11.59 -4.82 -1.70
CA ALA A 92 11.40 -6.21 -2.13
C ALA A 92 11.50 -7.18 -0.94
N GLY A 93 10.52 -8.07 -0.83
CA GLY A 93 10.44 -9.15 0.14
C GLY A 93 10.87 -10.49 -0.46
N ALA A 94 10.15 -11.55 -0.11
CA ALA A 94 10.53 -12.92 -0.46
C ALA A 94 10.23 -13.24 -1.94
N GLU A 95 11.21 -13.86 -2.62
CA GLU A 95 11.05 -14.39 -3.98
C GLU A 95 10.47 -15.80 -4.00
N PHE A 96 10.69 -16.58 -2.93
CA PHE A 96 10.22 -17.97 -2.83
C PHE A 96 9.40 -18.17 -1.56
N PRO A 97 8.41 -19.09 -1.59
CA PRO A 97 7.67 -19.47 -0.39
C PRO A 97 8.59 -20.18 0.61
N LEU A 98 8.19 -20.17 1.88
CA LEU A 98 8.97 -20.76 2.97
C LEU A 98 9.13 -22.29 2.89
N LEU A 99 8.17 -22.98 2.26
CA LEU A 99 8.12 -24.45 2.24
C LEU A 99 7.89 -24.99 0.83
N ASN A 100 6.72 -24.68 0.24
CA ASN A 100 6.23 -25.34 -0.98
C ASN A 100 7.06 -24.97 -2.21
N SER A 101 8.09 -25.76 -2.54
CA SER A 101 8.91 -25.51 -3.73
C SER A 101 8.16 -25.85 -5.02
N LYS A 102 8.73 -25.42 -6.16
CA LYS A 102 8.20 -25.78 -7.48
C LYS A 102 8.23 -27.31 -7.67
N GLU A 103 9.33 -27.95 -7.27
CA GLU A 103 9.52 -29.40 -7.38
C GLU A 103 8.55 -30.18 -6.49
N GLU A 104 8.28 -29.68 -5.27
CA GLU A 104 7.26 -30.28 -4.40
C GLU A 104 5.86 -30.17 -5.00
N THR A 105 5.55 -29.04 -5.63
CA THR A 105 4.28 -28.82 -6.33
C THR A 105 4.15 -29.78 -7.52
N GLU A 106 5.18 -29.92 -8.34
CA GLU A 106 5.20 -30.85 -9.48
C GLU A 106 5.05 -32.31 -9.04
N ARG A 107 5.70 -32.69 -7.94
CA ARG A 107 5.55 -34.03 -7.35
C ARG A 107 4.11 -34.26 -6.88
N TRP A 108 3.50 -33.27 -6.23
CA TRP A 108 2.11 -33.35 -5.80
C TRP A 108 1.17 -33.53 -7.00
N GLU A 109 1.38 -32.77 -8.08
CA GLU A 109 0.56 -32.88 -9.30
C GLU A 109 0.65 -34.27 -9.96
N SER A 110 1.79 -34.95 -9.85
CA SER A 110 1.97 -36.31 -10.40
C SER A 110 1.09 -37.36 -9.73
N VAL A 111 0.68 -37.12 -8.48
CA VAL A 111 -0.13 -38.04 -7.67
C VAL A 111 -1.61 -37.64 -7.68
N TYR A 112 -1.89 -36.33 -7.60
CA TYR A 112 -3.24 -35.82 -7.35
C TYR A 112 -3.86 -35.08 -8.53
N GLY A 113 -3.11 -34.88 -9.61
CA GLY A 113 -3.55 -34.16 -10.81
C GLY A 113 -3.11 -32.69 -10.83
N LYS A 114 -3.35 -32.03 -11.96
CA LYS A 114 -2.83 -30.69 -12.23
C LYS A 114 -3.53 -29.59 -11.42
N ILE A 115 -2.73 -28.68 -10.87
CA ILE A 115 -3.18 -27.43 -10.25
C ILE A 115 -3.30 -26.38 -11.35
N ARG A 116 -4.52 -25.82 -11.52
CA ARG A 116 -4.79 -24.87 -12.61
C ARG A 116 -4.05 -23.54 -12.45
N TYR A 117 -3.84 -23.10 -11.21
CA TYR A 117 -3.22 -21.80 -10.90
C TYR A 117 -2.17 -21.97 -9.81
N LYS A 118 -0.93 -21.58 -10.12
CA LYS A 118 0.27 -21.71 -9.28
C LYS A 118 0.98 -20.35 -9.12
N GLY A 119 0.24 -19.23 -9.24
CA GLY A 119 0.81 -17.89 -9.22
C GLY A 119 1.90 -17.71 -10.28
N CYS A 120 3.05 -17.17 -9.85
CA CYS A 120 4.24 -16.99 -10.68
C CYS A 120 4.81 -18.27 -11.34
N TRP A 121 4.42 -19.46 -10.88
CA TRP A 121 4.79 -20.76 -11.48
C TRP A 121 3.75 -21.34 -12.45
N SER A 122 2.70 -20.60 -12.77
CA SER A 122 1.70 -21.07 -13.72
C SER A 122 2.24 -21.04 -15.15
N ASP A 123 2.01 -22.11 -15.90
CA ASP A 123 2.54 -22.32 -17.26
C ASP A 123 1.55 -21.89 -18.37
N PHE A 124 0.68 -20.92 -18.10
CA PHE A 124 -0.39 -20.50 -19.02
C PHE A 124 0.09 -19.75 -20.27
#